data_AF-A0A1C7LXH6-F1
#
_entry.id   AF-A0A1C7LXH6-F1
#
_cell.length_a   1.000
_cell.length_b   1.000
_cell.length_c   1.000
_cell.angle_alpha   90.00
_cell.angle_beta   90.00
_cell.angle_gamma   90.00
#
_symmetry.space_group_name_H-M   'P 1'
#
loop_
_entity.id
_entity.type
_entity.pdbx_description
1 polymer ?
#
loop_
_entity_poly.entity_id
_entity_poly.type
_entity_poly.pdbx_seq_one_letter_code
_entity_poly.pdbx_strand_id
1 'polypeptide(L)'
;MGQLQRIIRARTVVTNLDVCRPEERCAILQTLVDMVCNLPPRHPHGWDVASNLGWVAALVRGRNFIDHKLWELSPEERQLHACLHTYFGFTEHDWDPSRKTESLVYVYTMRHYKQENDYGPFLMDGSGRVNWEHLQAIHHVISLHVIPEDWRNQAVTYTIYPLSMPYCQSTMPLGLDLDHELDWAGIGGMWQCSFCFCDHRDLLFFNNYNTSDTETLHPEIFEDPDFVEVFRSINVRFRVTSTQQDLHHPSRPILKFIRWHFESGEQGQFIWSSEGVQIGCVRSSFGVLGAWTTVSHDRPDPVGPFWLRKMEDDDVVVVAVVDT
;
A
#
# COMPACT_ATOMS: atom_id res chain seq x y z
N MET A 1 -1.31 -27.88 -11.72
CA MET A 1 0.15 -27.76 -11.49
C MET A 1 0.37 -27.60 -9.99
N GLY A 2 1.30 -28.33 -9.37
CA GLY A 2 1.56 -28.22 -7.93
C GLY A 2 2.18 -26.86 -7.55
N GLN A 3 2.08 -26.46 -6.29
CA GLN A 3 2.60 -25.16 -5.80
C GLN A 3 4.09 -24.97 -6.11
N LEU A 4 4.92 -25.98 -5.83
CA LEU A 4 6.35 -25.93 -6.14
C LEU A 4 6.64 -25.74 -7.63
N GLN A 5 5.87 -26.40 -8.50
CA GLN A 5 6.02 -26.27 -9.95
C GLN A 5 5.69 -24.85 -10.43
N ARG A 6 4.65 -24.21 -9.88
CA ARG A 6 4.32 -22.80 -10.16
C ARG A 6 5.47 -21.87 -9.74
N ILE A 7 6.03 -22.06 -8.55
CA ILE A 7 7.16 -21.28 -8.03
C ILE A 7 8.39 -21.43 -8.92
N ILE A 8 8.74 -22.66 -9.31
CA ILE A 8 9.87 -22.91 -10.21
C ILE A 8 9.64 -22.21 -11.57
N ARG A 9 8.42 -22.30 -12.12
CA ARG A 9 8.09 -21.63 -13.39
C ARG A 9 8.18 -20.10 -13.27
N ALA A 10 7.66 -19.52 -12.19
CA ALA A 10 7.77 -18.10 -11.90
C ALA A 10 9.24 -17.65 -11.85
N ARG A 11 10.09 -18.39 -11.15
CA ARG A 11 11.54 -18.13 -11.14
C ARG A 11 12.16 -18.15 -12.53
N THR A 12 11.84 -19.15 -13.36
CA THR A 12 12.35 -19.24 -14.73
C THR A 12 11.98 -18.00 -15.54
N VAL A 13 10.71 -17.58 -15.47
CA VAL A 13 10.18 -16.41 -16.19
C VAL A 13 10.79 -15.10 -15.68
N VAL A 14 10.83 -14.88 -14.37
CA VAL A 14 11.46 -13.67 -13.78
C VAL A 14 12.95 -13.59 -14.11
N THR A 15 13.60 -14.75 -14.30
CA THR A 15 15.01 -14.82 -14.70
C THR A 15 15.22 -14.46 -16.16
N ASN A 16 14.30 -14.87 -17.04
CA ASN A 16 14.34 -14.58 -18.46
C ASN A 16 12.90 -14.41 -18.97
N LEU A 17 12.49 -13.15 -19.18
CA LEU A 17 11.13 -12.82 -19.58
C LEU A 17 10.78 -13.31 -20.99
N ASP A 18 11.76 -13.54 -21.87
CA ASP A 18 11.53 -14.00 -23.25
C ASP A 18 10.92 -15.40 -23.32
N VAL A 19 11.04 -16.19 -22.24
CA VAL A 19 10.44 -17.53 -22.16
C VAL A 19 9.00 -17.53 -21.66
N CYS A 20 8.47 -16.36 -21.32
CA CYS A 20 7.12 -16.16 -20.79
C CYS A 20 6.08 -16.21 -21.91
N ARG A 21 5.07 -17.05 -21.75
CA ARG A 21 3.96 -17.15 -22.70
C ARG A 21 2.80 -16.25 -22.26
N PRO A 22 2.04 -15.64 -23.17
CA PRO A 22 0.93 -14.75 -22.82
C PRO A 22 -0.08 -15.36 -21.85
N GLU A 23 -0.43 -16.65 -22.02
CA GLU A 23 -1.45 -17.33 -21.24
C GLU A 23 -1.06 -17.64 -19.78
N GLU A 24 0.22 -17.56 -19.42
CA GLU A 24 0.70 -17.84 -18.07
C GLU A 24 1.05 -16.59 -17.27
N ARG A 25 1.07 -15.39 -17.87
CA ARG A 25 1.58 -14.16 -17.25
C ARG A 25 0.88 -13.83 -15.92
N CYS A 26 -0.45 -13.81 -15.90
CA CYS A 26 -1.22 -13.62 -14.66
C CYS A 26 -0.91 -14.70 -13.62
N ALA A 27 -0.77 -15.97 -14.04
CA ALA A 27 -0.45 -17.06 -13.12
C ALA A 27 0.96 -16.92 -12.51
N ILE A 28 1.91 -16.36 -13.25
CA ILE A 28 3.26 -16.04 -12.75
C ILE A 28 3.20 -14.91 -11.72
N LEU A 29 2.56 -13.79 -12.04
CA LEU A 29 2.40 -12.66 -11.12
C LEU A 29 1.64 -13.09 -9.85
N GLN A 30 0.52 -13.79 -10.00
CA GLN A 30 -0.24 -14.32 -8.88
C GLN A 30 0.60 -15.27 -8.02
N THR A 31 1.48 -16.07 -8.60
CA THR A 31 2.38 -16.94 -7.83
C THR A 31 3.35 -16.12 -6.96
N LEU A 32 3.88 -15.00 -7.46
CA LEU A 32 4.75 -14.11 -6.69
C LEU A 32 3.96 -13.39 -5.59
N VAL A 33 2.75 -12.90 -5.89
CA VAL A 33 1.83 -12.32 -4.90
C VAL A 33 1.49 -13.34 -3.80
N ASP A 34 1.15 -14.57 -4.17
CA ASP A 34 0.86 -15.65 -3.22
C ASP A 34 2.04 -15.91 -2.28
N MET A 35 3.28 -15.76 -2.75
CA MET A 35 4.50 -15.95 -1.93
C MET A 35 4.73 -14.84 -0.91
N VAL A 36 4.28 -13.61 -1.19
CA VAL A 36 4.41 -12.46 -0.28
C VAL A 36 3.19 -12.28 0.64
N CYS A 37 2.01 -12.79 0.24
CA CYS A 37 0.79 -12.67 1.04
C CYS A 37 0.54 -13.85 1.97
N ASN A 38 1.02 -15.07 1.63
CA ASN A 38 0.78 -16.26 2.45
C ASN A 38 2.00 -16.58 3.32
N LEU A 39 2.24 -15.73 4.31
CA LEU A 39 3.41 -15.82 5.19
C LEU A 39 3.07 -16.50 6.52
N PRO A 40 3.99 -17.30 7.09
CA PRO A 40 3.86 -17.71 8.48
C PRO A 40 4.00 -16.48 9.40
N PRO A 41 3.34 -16.45 10.57
CA PRO A 41 3.60 -15.43 11.57
C PRO A 41 5.08 -15.40 11.98
N ARG A 42 5.59 -14.22 12.34
CA ARG A 42 6.95 -14.07 12.85
C ARG A 42 7.06 -14.74 14.22
N HIS A 43 8.14 -15.49 14.45
CA HIS A 43 8.39 -16.07 15.76
C HIS A 43 8.70 -14.96 16.79
N PRO A 44 8.16 -15.01 18.02
CA PRO A 44 8.35 -13.97 19.03
C PRO A 44 9.81 -13.70 19.45
N HIS A 45 10.70 -14.65 19.18
CA HIS A 45 12.14 -14.57 19.50
C HIS A 45 13.03 -14.60 18.25
N GLY A 46 12.43 -14.59 17.05
CA GLY A 46 13.13 -14.70 15.78
C GLY A 46 13.22 -13.35 15.07
N TRP A 47 14.44 -12.92 14.78
CA TRP A 47 14.66 -11.82 13.84
C TRP A 47 14.34 -12.22 12.40
N ASP A 48 14.19 -13.53 12.15
CA ASP A 48 14.07 -14.11 10.82
C ASP A 48 12.75 -13.74 10.13
N VAL A 49 12.93 -13.08 8.99
CA VAL A 49 11.87 -12.85 7.99
C VAL A 49 11.60 -14.18 7.27
N ALA A 50 10.35 -14.45 6.90
CA ALA A 50 9.99 -15.66 6.18
C ALA A 50 10.85 -15.83 4.90
N SER A 51 11.38 -17.03 4.67
CA SER A 51 12.31 -17.30 3.55
C SER A 51 11.72 -16.99 2.17
N ASN A 52 10.39 -17.06 2.02
CA ASN A 52 9.71 -16.64 0.81
C ASN A 52 10.00 -15.19 0.45
N LEU A 53 10.05 -14.29 1.43
CA LEU A 53 10.31 -12.87 1.22
C LEU A 53 11.74 -12.65 0.74
N GLY A 54 12.71 -13.31 1.36
CA GLY A 54 14.10 -13.29 0.89
C GLY A 54 14.25 -13.83 -0.53
N TRP A 55 13.48 -14.86 -0.90
CA TRP A 55 13.49 -15.43 -2.23
C TRP A 55 12.87 -14.50 -3.28
N VAL A 56 11.70 -13.93 -3.01
CA VAL A 56 11.05 -12.97 -3.93
C VAL A 56 11.92 -11.72 -4.06
N ALA A 57 12.44 -11.19 -2.95
CA ALA A 57 13.39 -10.08 -2.97
C ALA A 57 14.58 -10.40 -3.86
N ALA A 58 15.23 -11.55 -3.69
CA ALA A 58 16.38 -11.95 -4.51
C ALA A 58 16.05 -12.18 -6.00
N LEU A 59 14.82 -12.59 -6.32
CA LEU A 59 14.41 -12.78 -7.71
C LEU A 59 14.08 -11.46 -8.40
N VAL A 60 13.36 -10.57 -7.72
CA VAL A 60 12.84 -9.35 -8.33
C VAL A 60 13.86 -8.21 -8.27
N ARG A 61 14.65 -8.11 -7.19
CA ARG A 61 15.64 -7.03 -7.02
C ARG A 61 16.66 -6.99 -8.17
N GLY A 62 16.95 -5.79 -8.66
CA GLY A 62 17.94 -5.58 -9.72
C GLY A 62 17.59 -6.24 -11.05
N ARG A 63 16.38 -6.77 -11.21
CA ARG A 63 15.84 -7.21 -12.49
C ARG A 63 14.76 -6.22 -12.89
N ASN A 64 14.73 -5.84 -14.16
CA ASN A 64 13.65 -5.06 -14.73
C ASN A 64 12.39 -5.92 -14.91
N PHE A 65 12.03 -6.78 -13.94
CA PHE A 65 10.79 -7.56 -13.98
C PHE A 65 9.59 -6.68 -13.67
N ILE A 66 9.72 -5.80 -12.69
CA ILE A 66 8.68 -4.86 -12.33
C ILE A 66 8.50 -3.85 -13.49
N ASP A 67 9.55 -3.14 -13.86
CA ASP A 67 9.44 -2.08 -14.87
C ASP A 67 9.70 -2.54 -16.31
N HIS A 68 9.42 -3.81 -16.64
CA HIS A 68 9.68 -4.30 -18.01
C HIS A 68 8.77 -3.59 -19.02
N LYS A 69 9.30 -3.34 -20.23
CA LYS A 69 8.53 -2.82 -21.37
C LYS A 69 8.42 -3.80 -22.54
N LEU A 70 8.59 -5.10 -22.27
CA LEU A 70 8.61 -6.14 -23.30
C LEU A 70 7.25 -6.40 -23.96
N TRP A 71 6.15 -6.13 -23.24
CA TRP A 71 4.79 -6.21 -23.77
C TRP A 71 3.85 -5.29 -22.99
N GLU A 72 2.70 -5.00 -23.58
CA GLU A 72 1.63 -4.28 -22.91
C GLU A 72 0.89 -5.20 -21.93
N LEU A 73 0.69 -4.71 -20.70
CA LEU A 73 0.00 -5.43 -19.65
C LEU A 73 -1.51 -5.30 -19.82
N SER A 74 -2.20 -6.44 -19.84
CA SER A 74 -3.66 -6.51 -19.70
C SER A 74 -4.12 -5.89 -18.37
N PRO A 75 -5.40 -5.51 -18.23
CA PRO A 75 -5.91 -4.91 -17.00
C PRO A 75 -5.65 -5.75 -15.74
N GLU A 76 -5.76 -7.07 -15.85
CA GLU A 76 -5.51 -7.97 -14.71
C GLU A 76 -4.02 -8.11 -14.38
N GLU A 77 -3.15 -8.11 -15.40
CA GLU A 77 -1.70 -8.05 -15.17
C GLU A 77 -1.29 -6.76 -14.48
N ARG A 78 -1.85 -5.60 -14.87
CA ARG A 78 -1.55 -4.32 -14.20
C ARG A 78 -1.91 -4.35 -12.72
N GLN A 79 -3.07 -4.89 -12.36
CA GLN A 79 -3.50 -5.01 -10.97
C GLN A 79 -2.61 -5.96 -10.17
N LEU A 80 -2.25 -7.14 -10.71
CA LEU A 80 -1.33 -8.07 -10.05
C LEU A 80 0.09 -7.51 -9.93
N HIS A 81 0.52 -6.76 -10.93
CA HIS A 81 1.81 -6.09 -10.97
C HIS A 81 1.89 -4.99 -9.91
N ALA A 82 0.90 -4.09 -9.88
CA ALA A 82 0.80 -3.04 -8.89
C ALA A 82 0.70 -3.62 -7.47
N CYS A 83 -0.04 -4.71 -7.29
CA CYS A 83 -0.09 -5.47 -6.04
C CYS A 83 1.31 -5.93 -5.61
N LEU A 84 2.01 -6.67 -6.47
CA LEU A 84 3.37 -7.14 -6.18
C LEU A 84 4.30 -5.97 -5.85
N HIS A 85 4.19 -4.84 -6.56
CA HIS A 85 4.98 -3.64 -6.31
C HIS A 85 4.72 -3.04 -4.92
N THR A 86 3.45 -2.83 -4.55
CA THR A 86 3.06 -2.33 -3.23
C THR A 86 3.61 -3.21 -2.12
N TYR A 87 3.57 -4.54 -2.28
CA TYR A 87 4.18 -5.47 -1.32
C TYR A 87 5.71 -5.42 -1.35
N PHE A 88 6.32 -5.31 -2.53
CA PHE A 88 7.78 -5.30 -2.68
C PHE A 88 8.40 -4.07 -1.99
N GLY A 89 7.78 -2.91 -2.16
CA GLY A 89 8.25 -1.61 -1.68
C GLY A 89 8.91 -0.80 -2.80
N PHE A 90 9.52 0.32 -2.41
CA PHE A 90 10.21 1.25 -3.31
C PHE A 90 11.36 0.60 -4.09
N THR A 91 11.46 0.93 -5.37
CA THR A 91 12.44 0.44 -6.35
C THR A 91 13.33 1.57 -6.87
N GLU A 92 14.36 1.23 -7.64
CA GLU A 92 15.24 2.23 -8.27
C GLU A 92 14.50 3.12 -9.28
N HIS A 93 13.53 2.55 -10.01
CA HIS A 93 12.75 3.26 -11.03
C HIS A 93 11.78 4.28 -10.43
N ASP A 94 11.37 4.11 -9.18
CA ASP A 94 10.50 5.06 -8.47
C ASP A 94 11.18 6.41 -8.21
N TRP A 95 12.53 6.49 -8.27
CA TRP A 95 13.25 7.76 -8.19
C TRP A 95 13.12 8.64 -9.44
N ASP A 96 12.59 8.11 -10.55
CA ASP A 96 12.37 8.89 -11.77
C ASP A 96 11.29 9.96 -11.49
N PRO A 97 11.59 11.27 -11.72
CA PRO A 97 10.61 12.35 -11.52
C PRO A 97 9.28 12.12 -12.24
N SER A 98 9.29 11.46 -13.40
CA SER A 98 8.06 11.14 -14.14
C SER A 98 7.15 10.19 -13.35
N ARG A 99 7.70 9.23 -12.59
CA ARG A 99 6.93 8.31 -11.73
C ARG A 99 6.27 9.04 -10.58
N LYS A 100 6.96 10.03 -10.00
CA LYS A 100 6.39 10.91 -8.97
C LYS A 100 5.19 11.65 -9.55
N THR A 101 5.34 12.30 -10.71
CA THR A 101 4.25 13.00 -11.39
C THR A 101 3.07 12.06 -11.69
N GLU A 102 3.32 10.88 -12.27
CA GLU A 102 2.29 9.86 -12.53
C GLU A 102 1.49 9.50 -11.27
N SER A 103 2.17 9.34 -10.14
CA SER A 103 1.54 8.96 -8.87
C SER A 103 0.76 10.10 -8.24
N LEU A 104 1.30 11.33 -8.25
CA LEU A 104 0.59 12.52 -7.78
C LEU A 104 -0.67 12.79 -8.61
N VAL A 105 -0.56 12.71 -9.95
CA VAL A 105 -1.69 12.82 -10.86
C VAL A 105 -2.77 11.80 -10.50
N TYR A 106 -2.41 10.54 -10.31
CA TYR A 106 -3.39 9.51 -9.96
C TYR A 106 -4.08 9.80 -8.61
N VAL A 107 -3.29 10.11 -7.58
CA VAL A 107 -3.76 10.32 -6.21
C VAL A 107 -4.64 11.57 -6.09
N TYR A 108 -4.29 12.67 -6.74
CA TYR A 108 -5.04 13.93 -6.65
C TYR A 108 -6.11 14.10 -7.72
N THR A 109 -6.34 13.09 -8.56
CA THR A 109 -7.47 13.06 -9.50
C THR A 109 -8.76 12.77 -8.72
N MET A 110 -9.58 13.80 -8.50
CA MET A 110 -10.79 13.74 -7.69
C MET A 110 -11.85 12.78 -8.25
N ARG A 111 -11.90 12.63 -9.59
CA ARG A 111 -12.82 11.66 -10.25
C ARG A 111 -12.49 10.19 -9.97
N HIS A 112 -11.38 9.87 -9.30
CA HIS A 112 -11.08 8.54 -8.77
C HIS A 112 -11.73 8.26 -7.41
N TYR A 113 -12.44 9.22 -6.82
CA TYR A 113 -13.09 9.07 -5.52
C TYR A 113 -14.58 9.33 -5.68
N LYS A 114 -15.37 8.25 -5.77
CA LYS A 114 -16.82 8.32 -5.93
C LYS A 114 -17.51 7.34 -4.99
N GLN A 115 -18.83 7.43 -4.93
CA GLN A 115 -19.63 6.51 -4.14
C GLN A 115 -19.41 5.04 -4.57
N GLU A 116 -19.19 4.78 -5.87
CA GLU A 116 -19.02 3.42 -6.40
C GLU A 116 -17.75 2.70 -5.92
N ASN A 117 -16.76 3.44 -5.43
CA ASN A 117 -15.58 2.88 -4.77
C ASN A 117 -15.43 3.40 -3.34
N ASP A 118 -16.54 3.83 -2.73
CA ASP A 118 -16.59 4.35 -1.36
C ASP A 118 -15.59 5.49 -1.08
N TYR A 119 -15.15 6.22 -2.12
CA TYR A 119 -14.13 7.26 -2.01
C TYR A 119 -12.76 6.74 -1.53
N GLY A 120 -12.47 5.46 -1.77
CA GLY A 120 -11.20 4.81 -1.41
C GLY A 120 -10.49 4.16 -2.59
N PRO A 121 -9.36 3.46 -2.36
CA PRO A 121 -8.58 2.78 -3.39
C PRO A 121 -9.21 1.44 -3.82
N PHE A 122 -10.49 1.47 -4.16
CA PHE A 122 -11.26 0.33 -4.65
C PHE A 122 -11.64 0.52 -6.13
N LEU A 123 -11.92 -0.59 -6.81
CA LEU A 123 -12.44 -0.55 -8.17
C LEU A 123 -13.82 0.12 -8.17
N MET A 124 -14.05 1.02 -9.12
CA MET A 124 -15.31 1.77 -9.28
C MET A 124 -16.45 0.93 -9.91
N ASP A 125 -16.44 -0.37 -9.68
CA ASP A 125 -17.46 -1.33 -10.14
C ASP A 125 -18.42 -1.75 -9.01
N GLY A 126 -18.31 -1.13 -7.82
CA GLY A 126 -19.11 -1.46 -6.65
C GLY A 126 -18.75 -2.79 -5.99
N SER A 127 -17.71 -3.50 -6.45
CA SER A 127 -17.34 -4.81 -5.93
C SER A 127 -16.59 -4.76 -4.59
N GLY A 128 -16.08 -3.58 -4.20
CA GLY A 128 -15.19 -3.40 -3.06
C GLY A 128 -13.82 -4.07 -3.23
N ARG A 129 -13.50 -4.59 -4.42
CA ARG A 129 -12.16 -5.11 -4.73
C ARG A 129 -11.16 -3.96 -4.75
N VAL A 130 -9.95 -4.22 -4.25
CA VAL A 130 -8.86 -3.25 -4.24
C VAL A 130 -8.48 -2.87 -5.67
N ASN A 131 -8.33 -1.57 -5.92
CA ASN A 131 -7.64 -1.05 -7.09
C ASN A 131 -6.15 -0.89 -6.75
N TRP A 132 -5.35 -1.89 -7.13
CA TRP A 132 -3.94 -1.93 -6.79
C TRP A 132 -3.11 -0.86 -7.52
N GLU A 133 -3.53 -0.40 -8.70
CA GLU A 133 -2.88 0.74 -9.38
C GLU A 133 -3.02 2.02 -8.54
N HIS A 134 -4.20 2.24 -7.95
CA HIS A 134 -4.43 3.36 -7.02
C HIS A 134 -3.61 3.21 -5.74
N LEU A 135 -3.61 2.00 -5.16
CA LEU A 135 -2.87 1.73 -3.93
C LEU A 135 -1.34 1.82 -4.12
N GLN A 136 -0.82 1.45 -5.30
CA GLN A 136 0.58 1.65 -5.67
C GLN A 136 0.91 3.14 -5.78
N ALA A 137 0.04 3.96 -6.38
CA ALA A 137 0.26 5.41 -6.43
C ALA A 137 0.27 6.04 -5.03
N ILE A 138 -0.66 5.65 -4.16
CA ILE A 138 -0.69 6.06 -2.74
C ILE A 138 0.61 5.62 -2.03
N HIS A 139 0.98 4.36 -2.17
CA HIS A 139 2.21 3.80 -1.60
C HIS A 139 3.44 4.59 -2.03
N HIS A 140 3.54 4.90 -3.32
CA HIS A 140 4.67 5.64 -3.87
C HIS A 140 4.74 7.07 -3.31
N VAL A 141 3.63 7.81 -3.31
CA VAL A 141 3.57 9.18 -2.75
C VAL A 141 3.98 9.20 -1.27
N ILE A 142 3.44 8.30 -0.45
CA ILE A 142 3.84 8.21 0.97
C ILE A 142 5.33 7.83 1.10
N SER A 143 5.80 6.88 0.29
CA SER A 143 7.18 6.40 0.36
C SER A 143 8.21 7.50 0.06
N LEU A 144 7.90 8.41 -0.85
CA LEU A 144 8.77 9.57 -1.15
C LEU A 144 8.97 10.51 0.05
N HIS A 145 8.02 10.55 1.01
CA HIS A 145 8.17 11.32 2.26
C HIS A 145 8.81 10.51 3.39
N VAL A 146 8.69 9.18 3.36
CA VAL A 146 9.21 8.29 4.41
C VAL A 146 10.67 7.92 4.18
N ILE A 147 11.08 7.77 2.91
CA ILE A 147 12.45 7.41 2.55
C ILE A 147 13.32 8.67 2.56
N PRO A 148 14.45 8.67 3.30
CA PRO A 148 15.38 9.79 3.28
C PRO A 148 15.96 10.08 1.88
N GLU A 149 16.02 11.34 1.47
CA GLU A 149 16.51 11.73 0.13
C GLU A 149 17.96 11.28 -0.15
N ASP A 150 18.80 11.19 0.88
CA ASP A 150 20.18 10.75 0.75
C ASP A 150 20.31 9.29 0.31
N TRP A 151 19.25 8.49 0.49
CA TRP A 151 19.20 7.09 0.03
C TRP A 151 19.17 6.98 -1.49
N ARG A 152 18.72 8.03 -2.21
CA ARG A 152 18.74 8.07 -3.69
C ARG A 152 20.13 7.86 -4.26
N ASN A 153 21.16 8.35 -3.57
CA ASN A 153 22.54 8.28 -4.04
C ASN A 153 23.29 7.03 -3.53
N GLN A 154 22.62 6.19 -2.73
CA GLN A 154 23.19 4.94 -2.24
C GLN A 154 22.90 3.83 -3.24
N ALA A 155 23.91 3.00 -3.54
CA ALA A 155 23.76 1.85 -4.44
C ALA A 155 23.03 0.67 -3.75
N VAL A 156 21.80 0.91 -3.28
CA VAL A 156 20.98 -0.09 -2.58
C VAL A 156 20.12 -0.82 -3.59
N THR A 157 20.39 -2.11 -3.80
CA THR A 157 19.61 -2.95 -4.74
C THR A 157 18.20 -3.27 -4.23
N TYR A 158 17.94 -3.13 -2.92
CA TYR A 158 16.63 -3.33 -2.32
C TYR A 158 16.46 -2.53 -1.02
N THR A 159 15.48 -1.61 -1.00
CA THR A 159 15.24 -0.69 0.12
C THR A 159 14.36 -1.35 1.18
N ILE A 160 14.89 -1.52 2.39
CA ILE A 160 14.13 -2.02 3.54
C ILE A 160 13.69 -0.84 4.41
N TYR A 161 12.38 -0.62 4.48
CA TYR A 161 11.74 0.46 5.23
C TYR A 161 10.29 0.03 5.55
N PRO A 162 9.57 0.74 6.43
CA PRO A 162 8.28 0.28 6.96
C PRO A 162 7.20 -0.06 5.92
N LEU A 163 7.28 0.49 4.71
CA LEU A 163 6.37 0.21 3.60
C LEU A 163 6.99 -0.77 2.58
N SER A 164 7.80 -1.73 3.04
CA SER A 164 8.36 -2.79 2.21
C SER A 164 8.10 -4.20 2.76
N MET A 165 8.34 -5.18 1.89
CA MET A 165 7.95 -6.58 2.05
C MET A 165 8.22 -7.22 3.42
N PRO A 166 9.37 -7.00 4.10
CA PRO A 166 9.63 -7.59 5.42
C PRO A 166 8.61 -7.22 6.49
N TYR A 167 7.96 -6.05 6.35
CA TYR A 167 6.95 -5.57 7.29
C TYR A 167 5.58 -6.21 7.07
N CYS A 168 5.37 -6.94 5.96
CA CYS A 168 4.11 -7.60 5.63
C CYS A 168 3.79 -8.83 6.50
N GLN A 169 4.77 -9.35 7.24
CA GLN A 169 4.58 -10.55 8.06
C GLN A 169 3.83 -10.23 9.36
N SER A 170 2.96 -11.13 9.82
CA SER A 170 2.25 -10.95 11.09
C SER A 170 3.21 -10.95 12.27
N THR A 171 3.10 -9.96 13.16
CA THR A 171 3.77 -9.96 14.46
C THR A 171 2.78 -10.38 15.54
N MET A 172 3.04 -11.52 16.18
CA MET A 172 2.17 -12.10 17.20
C MET A 172 2.82 -11.97 18.58
N PRO A 173 2.14 -11.33 19.56
CA PRO A 173 2.59 -11.32 20.95
C PRO A 173 2.76 -12.75 21.50
N LEU A 174 3.76 -12.94 22.35
CA LEU A 174 4.02 -14.24 22.97
C LEU A 174 2.83 -14.65 23.84
N GLY A 175 2.35 -15.89 23.66
CA GLY A 175 1.25 -16.45 24.45
C GLY A 175 -0.15 -15.94 24.07
N LEU A 176 -0.28 -15.21 22.96
CA LEU A 176 -1.58 -14.78 22.46
C LEU A 176 -2.42 -15.99 22.01
N ASP A 177 -3.58 -16.15 22.64
CA ASP A 177 -4.59 -17.11 22.22
C ASP A 177 -5.68 -16.40 21.40
N LEU A 178 -5.67 -16.62 20.08
CA LEU A 178 -6.60 -15.98 19.14
C LEU A 178 -8.05 -16.41 19.37
N ASP A 179 -8.31 -17.57 19.99
CA ASP A 179 -9.68 -18.05 20.23
C ASP A 179 -10.35 -17.27 21.39
N HIS A 180 -9.55 -16.65 22.25
CA HIS A 180 -10.01 -15.91 23.43
C HIS A 180 -9.68 -14.41 23.37
N GLU A 181 -8.94 -13.96 22.35
CA GLU A 181 -8.57 -12.56 22.16
C GLU A 181 -9.69 -11.79 21.45
N LEU A 182 -10.25 -10.78 22.13
CA LEU A 182 -11.26 -9.91 21.54
C LEU A 182 -10.67 -9.09 20.39
N ASP A 183 -9.46 -8.56 20.57
CA ASP A 183 -8.73 -7.81 19.55
C ASP A 183 -7.83 -8.73 18.71
N TRP A 184 -8.40 -9.77 18.12
CA TRP A 184 -7.65 -10.77 17.36
C TRP A 184 -6.85 -10.14 16.20
N ALA A 185 -7.31 -9.00 15.66
CA ALA A 185 -6.66 -8.27 14.59
C ALA A 185 -5.56 -7.30 15.07
N GLY A 186 -5.45 -7.05 16.37
CA GLY A 186 -4.44 -6.16 16.96
C GLY A 186 -4.66 -4.68 16.61
N ILE A 187 -5.91 -4.24 16.56
CA ILE A 187 -6.35 -2.88 16.24
C ILE A 187 -6.09 -1.93 17.42
N GLY A 188 -6.36 -2.36 18.64
CA GLY A 188 -6.28 -1.53 19.85
C GLY A 188 -4.85 -1.07 20.14
N GLY A 189 -4.65 0.20 20.49
CA GLY A 189 -3.35 0.76 20.84
C GLY A 189 -3.07 2.12 20.19
N MET A 190 -1.82 2.56 20.25
CA MET A 190 -1.35 3.79 19.61
C MET A 190 -0.97 3.53 18.16
N TRP A 191 -1.41 4.42 17.28
CA TRP A 191 -1.11 4.42 15.86
C TRP A 191 -0.64 5.81 15.46
N GLN A 192 0.27 5.87 14.50
CA GLN A 192 0.65 7.09 13.80
C GLN A 192 -0.12 7.13 12.48
N CYS A 193 -0.88 8.19 12.26
CA CYS A 193 -1.57 8.49 11.02
C CYS A 193 -0.79 9.57 10.27
N SER A 194 -0.07 9.15 9.23
CA SER A 194 0.62 10.04 8.31
C SER A 194 -0.26 10.32 7.10
N PHE A 195 -0.31 11.56 6.62
CA PHE A 195 -1.16 11.93 5.48
C PHE A 195 -0.53 13.07 4.67
N CYS A 196 -0.84 13.10 3.36
CA CYS A 196 -0.43 14.17 2.46
C CYS A 196 -1.62 15.01 1.98
N PHE A 197 -1.37 16.29 1.70
CA PHE A 197 -2.25 17.18 0.94
C PHE A 197 -1.41 18.19 0.13
N CYS A 198 -2.00 18.74 -0.93
CA CYS A 198 -1.50 19.93 -1.63
C CYS A 198 -2.40 21.15 -1.35
N ASP A 199 -2.01 22.32 -1.88
CA ASP A 199 -2.86 23.51 -1.81
C ASP A 199 -4.22 23.23 -2.49
N HIS A 200 -5.30 23.66 -1.83
CA HIS A 200 -6.65 23.38 -2.30
C HIS A 200 -6.96 24.05 -3.65
N ARG A 201 -6.38 25.23 -3.93
CA ARG A 201 -6.57 25.92 -5.20
C ARG A 201 -5.88 25.18 -6.34
N ASP A 202 -4.67 24.68 -6.08
CA ASP A 202 -3.92 23.86 -7.03
C ASP A 202 -4.68 22.57 -7.33
N LEU A 203 -5.24 21.92 -6.31
CA LEU A 203 -6.08 20.74 -6.47
C LEU A 203 -7.32 21.02 -7.33
N LEU A 204 -8.04 22.11 -7.07
CA LEU A 204 -9.25 22.47 -7.84
C LEU A 204 -8.91 22.89 -9.28
N PHE A 205 -7.78 23.57 -9.48
CA PHE A 205 -7.28 23.95 -10.80
C PHE A 205 -6.92 22.72 -11.61
N PHE A 206 -6.13 21.81 -11.04
CA PHE A 206 -5.76 20.54 -11.66
C PHE A 206 -6.99 19.74 -12.10
N ASN A 207 -8.01 19.66 -11.25
CA ASN A 207 -9.22 18.88 -11.49
C ASN A 207 -10.26 19.56 -12.37
N ASN A 208 -9.96 20.73 -12.95
CA ASN A 208 -10.90 21.51 -13.76
C ASN A 208 -12.29 21.57 -13.11
N TYR A 209 -12.37 21.94 -11.82
CA TYR A 209 -13.59 21.79 -11.01
C TYR A 209 -14.86 22.41 -11.65
N ASN A 210 -14.69 23.47 -12.44
CA ASN A 210 -15.79 24.15 -13.14
C ASN A 210 -16.27 23.43 -14.42
N THR A 211 -15.65 22.32 -14.80
CA THR A 211 -15.87 21.65 -16.08
C THR A 211 -16.23 20.16 -15.91
N SER A 212 -16.50 19.48 -17.03
CA SER A 212 -16.95 18.08 -17.07
C SER A 212 -15.86 17.10 -16.62
N ASP A 213 -16.24 16.02 -15.94
CA ASP A 213 -15.36 14.90 -15.55
C ASP A 213 -14.66 14.21 -16.75
N THR A 214 -15.06 14.55 -17.99
CA THR A 214 -14.54 13.99 -19.24
C THR A 214 -13.34 14.75 -19.80
N GLU A 215 -12.99 15.91 -19.24
CA GLU A 215 -11.86 16.68 -19.76
C GLU A 215 -10.50 16.07 -19.39
N THR A 216 -9.52 16.30 -20.26
CA THR A 216 -8.13 15.90 -20.03
C THR A 216 -7.56 16.72 -18.88
N LEU A 217 -6.89 16.04 -17.94
CA LEU A 217 -6.20 16.72 -16.84
C LEU A 217 -4.82 17.18 -17.31
N HIS A 218 -4.34 18.26 -16.72
CA HIS A 218 -3.07 18.91 -17.03
C HIS A 218 -2.06 18.60 -15.92
N PRO A 219 -1.19 17.58 -16.09
CA PRO A 219 -0.29 17.11 -15.03
C PRO A 219 0.84 18.10 -14.72
N GLU A 220 1.03 19.12 -15.54
CA GLU A 220 2.17 20.06 -15.49
C GLU A 220 2.26 20.81 -14.15
N ILE A 221 1.13 20.95 -13.43
CA ILE A 221 1.12 21.55 -12.09
C ILE A 221 2.01 20.79 -11.09
N PHE A 222 2.13 19.46 -11.22
CA PHE A 222 2.96 18.65 -10.34
C PHE A 222 4.44 18.66 -10.71
N GLU A 223 4.77 19.24 -11.86
CA GLU A 223 6.14 19.48 -12.32
C GLU A 223 6.62 20.90 -11.96
N ASP A 224 5.72 21.76 -11.49
CA ASP A 224 6.04 23.11 -11.06
C ASP A 224 6.96 23.08 -9.82
N PRO A 225 8.13 23.73 -9.84
CA PRO A 225 9.01 23.84 -8.68
C PRO A 225 8.35 24.46 -7.44
N ASP A 226 7.30 25.26 -7.61
CA ASP A 226 6.55 25.89 -6.53
C ASP A 226 5.43 24.98 -5.97
N PHE A 227 5.14 23.84 -6.61
CA PHE A 227 4.19 22.87 -6.08
C PHE A 227 4.74 22.23 -4.80
N VAL A 228 3.98 22.36 -3.71
CA VAL A 228 4.33 21.79 -2.41
C VAL A 228 3.27 20.78 -1.96
N GLU A 229 3.69 19.54 -1.81
CA GLU A 229 2.94 18.53 -1.07
C GLU A 229 3.36 18.54 0.40
N VAL A 230 2.37 18.64 1.28
CA VAL A 230 2.57 18.70 2.73
C VAL A 230 2.36 17.32 3.32
N PHE A 231 3.39 16.77 3.96
CA PHE A 231 3.31 15.55 4.78
C PHE A 231 3.17 15.89 6.27
N ARG A 232 2.18 15.30 6.94
CA ARG A 232 1.93 15.47 8.38
C ARG A 232 1.69 14.12 9.04
N SER A 233 1.87 14.07 10.35
CA SER A 233 1.59 12.88 11.15
C SER A 233 0.91 13.27 12.46
N ILE A 234 -0.08 12.49 12.87
CA ILE A 234 -0.77 12.62 14.15
C ILE A 234 -0.84 11.26 14.84
N ASN A 235 -0.80 11.25 16.17
CA ASN A 235 -0.95 10.02 16.94
C ASN A 235 -2.42 9.82 17.31
N VAL A 236 -2.95 8.64 16.99
CA VAL A 236 -4.34 8.25 17.21
C VAL A 236 -4.37 7.01 18.09
N ARG A 237 -5.26 6.98 19.09
CA ARG A 237 -5.47 5.80 19.93
C ARG A 237 -6.73 5.08 19.47
N PHE A 238 -6.57 3.86 18.97
CA PHE A 238 -7.70 3.00 18.64
C PHE A 238 -8.08 2.12 19.84
N ARG A 239 -9.38 1.88 20.00
CA ARG A 239 -9.93 0.94 20.97
C ARG A 239 -11.00 0.11 20.29
N VAL A 240 -10.88 -1.22 20.39
CA VAL A 240 -11.92 -2.14 19.95
C VAL A 240 -13.11 -2.03 20.91
N THR A 241 -14.29 -1.70 20.36
CA THR A 241 -15.54 -1.57 21.13
C THR A 241 -16.40 -2.83 21.07
N SER A 242 -16.36 -3.54 19.94
CA SER A 242 -17.03 -4.82 19.74
C SER A 242 -16.40 -5.58 18.58
N THR A 243 -16.65 -6.89 18.51
CA THR A 243 -16.35 -7.73 17.35
C THR A 243 -17.59 -8.55 17.01
N GLN A 244 -17.76 -8.87 15.72
CA GLN A 244 -18.82 -9.75 15.24
C GLN A 244 -18.18 -11.00 14.65
N GLN A 245 -18.67 -12.17 15.03
CA GLN A 245 -18.19 -13.44 14.49
C GLN A 245 -18.80 -13.67 13.10
N ASP A 246 -17.95 -14.09 12.16
CA ASP A 246 -18.40 -14.61 10.87
C ASP A 246 -18.74 -16.10 11.00
N LEU A 247 -20.02 -16.42 10.86
CA LEU A 247 -20.53 -17.80 10.95
C LEU A 247 -20.05 -18.69 9.81
N HIS A 248 -19.67 -18.12 8.66
CA HIS A 248 -19.12 -18.89 7.53
C HIS A 248 -17.64 -19.23 7.71
N HIS A 249 -16.94 -18.45 8.54
CA HIS A 249 -15.51 -18.64 8.80
C HIS A 249 -15.19 -18.58 10.31
N PRO A 250 -15.78 -19.47 11.13
CA PRO A 250 -15.83 -19.33 12.58
C PRO A 250 -14.49 -19.46 13.30
N SER A 251 -13.46 -20.01 12.65
CA SER A 251 -12.12 -20.21 13.21
C SER A 251 -11.02 -19.43 12.47
N ARG A 252 -11.36 -18.62 11.46
CA ARG A 252 -10.41 -17.84 10.65
C ARG A 252 -11.13 -16.69 9.94
N PRO A 253 -10.77 -15.43 10.16
CA PRO A 253 -11.03 -14.43 9.12
C PRO A 253 -10.04 -14.71 7.97
N ILE A 254 -10.48 -15.33 6.88
CA ILE A 254 -9.72 -15.26 5.61
C ILE A 254 -10.03 -13.89 5.01
N LEU A 255 -9.43 -12.85 5.59
CA LEU A 255 -9.37 -11.53 5.00
C LEU A 255 -8.11 -11.48 4.14
N LYS A 256 -8.26 -11.58 2.82
CA LYS A 256 -7.13 -11.31 1.91
C LYS A 256 -6.76 -9.82 1.90
N PHE A 257 -7.68 -8.97 2.36
CA PHE A 257 -7.53 -7.54 2.56
C PHE A 257 -8.46 -7.12 3.70
N ILE A 258 -7.99 -6.23 4.59
CA ILE A 258 -8.82 -5.61 5.62
C ILE A 258 -9.13 -4.20 5.13
N ARG A 259 -10.41 -3.90 4.92
CA ARG A 259 -10.89 -2.56 4.62
C ARG A 259 -11.06 -1.78 5.93
N TRP A 260 -10.55 -0.55 5.94
CA TRP A 260 -10.63 0.37 7.07
C TRP A 260 -11.44 1.59 6.65
N HIS A 261 -12.46 1.90 7.43
CA HIS A 261 -13.20 3.15 7.36
C HIS A 261 -13.09 3.86 8.71
N PHE A 262 -12.74 5.14 8.72
CA PHE A 262 -12.80 5.94 9.94
C PHE A 262 -13.15 7.39 9.66
N GLU A 263 -13.85 8.00 10.61
CA GLU A 263 -14.19 9.40 10.59
C GLU A 263 -13.49 10.14 11.73
N SER A 264 -12.99 11.36 11.49
CA SER A 264 -12.34 12.18 12.51
C SER A 264 -12.67 13.66 12.37
N GLY A 265 -12.60 14.44 13.46
CA GLY A 265 -12.88 15.88 13.43
C GLY A 265 -12.82 16.53 14.80
N GLU A 266 -13.35 17.76 14.92
CA GLU A 266 -13.26 18.59 16.13
C GLU A 266 -14.58 18.67 16.88
N GLN A 267 -14.51 18.73 18.22
CA GLN A 267 -15.67 18.97 19.10
C GLN A 267 -16.86 18.01 18.91
N GLY A 268 -16.59 16.77 18.49
CA GLY A 268 -17.63 15.75 18.25
C GLY A 268 -18.33 15.87 16.91
N GLN A 269 -17.87 16.75 16.01
CA GLN A 269 -18.24 16.76 14.60
C GLN A 269 -17.19 16.00 13.79
N PHE A 270 -17.62 14.99 13.04
CA PHE A 270 -16.76 14.34 12.07
C PHE A 270 -16.62 15.23 10.85
N ILE A 271 -15.38 15.41 10.39
CA ILE A 271 -15.02 16.28 9.27
C ILE A 271 -14.36 15.47 8.17
N TRP A 272 -13.46 14.57 8.55
CA TRP A 272 -12.66 13.74 7.66
C TRP A 272 -13.19 12.32 7.62
N SER A 273 -13.17 11.71 6.44
CA SER A 273 -13.49 10.32 6.16
C SER A 273 -12.30 9.68 5.47
N SER A 274 -11.94 8.46 5.87
CA SER A 274 -10.77 7.76 5.34
C SER A 274 -11.10 6.32 5.02
N GLU A 275 -10.71 5.89 3.83
CA GLU A 275 -10.84 4.52 3.34
C GLU A 275 -9.47 3.93 3.00
N GLY A 276 -9.17 2.77 3.55
CA GLY A 276 -7.86 2.14 3.37
C GLY A 276 -7.86 0.62 3.36
N VAL A 277 -6.72 0.08 2.97
CA VAL A 277 -6.43 -1.34 2.85
C VAL A 277 -5.23 -1.66 3.73
N GLN A 278 -5.40 -2.63 4.63
CA GLN A 278 -4.25 -3.19 5.34
C GLN A 278 -3.36 -3.94 4.36
N ILE A 279 -2.08 -3.59 4.35
CA ILE A 279 -1.06 -4.31 3.59
C ILE A 279 -0.41 -5.36 4.48
N GLY A 280 -0.09 -6.51 3.90
CA GLY A 280 0.46 -7.64 4.65
C GLY A 280 -0.60 -8.48 5.36
N CYS A 281 -0.09 -9.40 6.17
CA CYS A 281 -0.91 -10.27 6.99
C CYS A 281 -1.57 -9.48 8.14
N VAL A 282 -2.57 -10.06 8.79
CA VAL A 282 -3.15 -9.53 10.04
C VAL A 282 -2.03 -9.19 11.04
N ARG A 283 -2.09 -8.02 11.70
CA ARG A 283 -1.02 -7.54 12.62
C ARG A 283 0.34 -7.29 11.96
N SER A 284 0.37 -7.08 10.65
CA SER A 284 1.56 -6.59 9.94
C SER A 284 1.91 -5.17 10.42
N SER A 285 3.20 -4.90 10.60
CA SER A 285 3.70 -3.56 10.93
C SER A 285 3.80 -2.64 9.71
N PHE A 286 3.51 -3.15 8.50
CA PHE A 286 3.33 -2.33 7.29
C PHE A 286 2.17 -1.35 7.50
N GLY A 287 1.07 -1.81 8.09
CA GLY A 287 -0.08 -0.98 8.42
C GLY A 287 -1.08 -0.83 7.28
N VAL A 288 -1.77 0.31 7.23
CA VAL A 288 -2.91 0.56 6.33
C VAL A 288 -2.57 1.72 5.40
N LEU A 289 -2.72 1.52 4.10
CA LEU A 289 -2.63 2.58 3.09
C LEU A 289 -4.01 2.91 2.56
N GLY A 290 -4.29 4.17 2.33
CA GLY A 290 -5.59 4.59 1.85
C GLY A 290 -5.65 6.02 1.39
N ALA A 291 -6.87 6.48 1.18
CA ALA A 291 -7.18 7.85 0.86
C ALA A 291 -8.12 8.46 1.89
N TRP A 292 -7.95 9.75 2.15
CA TRP A 292 -8.83 10.53 2.99
C TRP A 292 -9.52 11.62 2.15
N THR A 293 -10.71 11.99 2.59
CA THR A 293 -11.53 13.09 2.09
C THR A 293 -12.39 13.61 3.25
N THR A 294 -13.42 14.39 2.98
CA THR A 294 -14.38 14.84 4.00
C THR A 294 -15.50 13.81 4.20
N VAL A 295 -16.31 13.96 5.25
CA VAL A 295 -17.53 13.15 5.43
C VAL A 295 -18.68 13.53 4.49
N SER A 296 -18.66 14.76 3.95
CA SER A 296 -19.67 15.23 2.99
C SER A 296 -19.47 14.65 1.62
N HIS A 297 -18.21 14.38 1.24
CA HIS A 297 -17.83 13.91 -0.08
C HIS A 297 -18.37 14.82 -1.21
N ASP A 298 -18.42 16.13 -0.96
CA ASP A 298 -18.81 17.13 -1.94
C ASP A 298 -17.73 17.22 -3.02
N ARG A 299 -18.15 17.61 -4.23
CA ARG A 299 -17.24 17.68 -5.38
C ARG A 299 -15.97 18.52 -5.19
N PRO A 300 -15.93 19.63 -4.41
CA PRO A 300 -14.71 20.40 -4.18
C PRO A 300 -13.91 19.90 -2.97
N ASP A 301 -14.34 18.83 -2.30
CA ASP A 301 -13.70 18.39 -1.07
C ASP A 301 -12.29 17.88 -1.33
N PRO A 302 -11.32 18.24 -0.48
CA PRO A 302 -9.95 17.79 -0.66
C PRO A 302 -9.86 16.26 -0.61
N VAL A 303 -8.85 15.74 -1.31
CA VAL A 303 -8.49 14.31 -1.30
C VAL A 303 -6.98 14.18 -1.12
N GLY A 304 -6.54 13.11 -0.48
CA GLY A 304 -5.12 12.83 -0.33
C GLY A 304 -4.84 11.43 0.18
N PRO A 305 -3.57 10.97 0.10
CA PRO A 305 -3.17 9.67 0.61
C PRO A 305 -2.96 9.72 2.13
N PHE A 306 -3.15 8.58 2.79
CA PHE A 306 -2.71 8.38 4.17
C PHE A 306 -2.04 7.01 4.36
N TRP A 307 -1.28 6.94 5.45
CA TRP A 307 -0.68 5.73 5.98
C TRP A 307 -0.88 5.66 7.49
N LEU A 308 -1.53 4.61 7.97
CA LEU A 308 -1.64 4.28 9.39
C LEU A 308 -0.64 3.20 9.75
N ARG A 309 0.24 3.47 10.71
CA ARG A 309 1.18 2.51 11.27
C ARG A 309 0.95 2.35 12.76
N LYS A 310 0.89 1.10 13.24
CA LYS A 310 0.84 0.82 14.68
C LYS A 310 2.19 1.16 15.30
N MET A 311 2.17 1.94 16.37
CA MET A 311 3.38 2.24 17.14
C MET A 311 3.71 1.05 18.03
N GLU A 312 4.99 0.68 18.12
CA GLU A 312 5.45 -0.27 19.12
C GLU A 312 5.64 0.45 20.46
N ASP A 313 5.40 -0.24 21.58
CA ASP A 313 5.51 0.37 22.93
C ASP A 313 6.94 0.91 23.22
N ASP A 314 7.94 0.46 22.45
CA ASP A 314 9.36 0.82 22.55
C ASP A 314 9.90 1.57 21.29
N ASP A 315 9.08 2.33 20.56
CA ASP A 315 9.57 3.20 19.46
C ASP A 315 10.43 4.40 19.99
N VAL A 316 11.54 4.08 20.66
CA VAL A 316 12.76 4.86 20.70
C VAL A 316 13.50 4.51 19.42
N VAL A 317 13.64 5.49 18.52
CA VAL A 317 14.37 5.36 17.27
C VAL A 317 15.80 4.87 17.55
N VAL A 318 16.06 3.58 17.38
CA VAL A 318 17.43 3.05 17.33
C VAL A 318 17.91 3.17 15.89
N VAL A 319 18.64 4.25 15.60
CA VAL A 319 19.45 4.32 14.39
C VAL A 319 20.59 3.31 14.57
N ALA A 320 20.43 2.12 14.00
CA ALA A 320 21.54 1.19 13.86
C ALA A 320 22.43 1.69 12.71
N VAL A 321 23.47 2.44 13.07
CA VAL A 321 24.63 2.64 12.18
C VAL A 321 25.37 1.30 12.14
N VAL A 322 25.30 0.61 11.01
CA VAL A 322 26.18 -0.54 10.77
C VAL A 322 27.49 0.02 10.25
N ASP A 323 28.40 0.32 11.16
CA ASP A 323 29.80 0.60 10.81
C ASP A 323 30.43 -0.68 10.25
N THR A 324 31.14 -0.55 9.12
CA THR A 324 31.99 -1.61 8.54
C THR A 324 33.28 -1.81 9.31
#